data_AF-A0A1H8R0N0-F1
#
_entry.id   AF-A0A1H8R0N0-F1
#
_cell.length_a   1.000
_cell.length_b   1.000
_cell.length_c   1.000
_cell.angle_alpha   90.00
_cell.angle_beta   90.00
_cell.angle_gamma   90.00
#
_symmetry.space_group_name_H-M   'P 1'
#
loop_
_entity.id
_entity.type
_entity.pdbx_description
1 polymer ?
#
loop_
_entity_poly.entity_id
_entity_poly.type
_entity_poly.pdbx_seq_one_letter_code
_entity_poly.pdbx_strand_id
1 'polypeptide(L)'
;MAVATWVITKRLFSPLARLAGVTRDVADGNLAVKIGSQNRGDEIGTMAKALARFKQSLVESRELEAASNETRARAERDRQQHMAEREREARTLQEVVQAIDQGLHHLANGDLAYQIETRFPNELESLRINFNEALAALSETMTAIGGNSMAVRSGSEEMRTGADQLAGRTERQAASITETANAIDAITQSVRVQIERAEQAERIARDAKRETTGSSQIMRETIAAMEAIQASSRQINSIIAVIDAIAFQTNLLALNAGVEAARAGESGKGFAVVAMEVRELAQRSSSAAKEIASLLQKSTREVEMGVSLVERAGDALMGIGSHVEAINGQISEIMETTREEADTLRQINTAVSELDAMTQQNAAMVEETTAAIHRLATEAVEMDRQLANFTLTEGHQSAEVHVLRRRA
;
A
#
# COMPACT_ATOMS: atom_id res chain seq x y z
N MET A 1 132.03 20.79 96.29
CA MET A 1 131.36 21.65 95.28
C MET A 1 130.83 20.91 94.03
N ALA A 2 130.85 19.57 93.94
CA ALA A 2 130.33 18.84 92.76
C ALA A 2 128.91 18.26 92.92
N VAL A 3 128.43 18.04 94.15
CA VAL A 3 127.13 17.38 94.40
C VAL A 3 125.94 18.35 94.31
N ALA A 4 126.15 19.64 94.64
CA ALA A 4 125.09 20.65 94.58
C ALA A 4 124.65 20.97 93.13
N THR A 5 125.54 20.85 92.15
CA THR A 5 125.29 21.19 90.74
C THR A 5 124.44 20.11 90.02
N TRP A 6 124.52 18.85 90.44
CA TRP A 6 123.78 17.74 89.81
C TRP A 6 122.29 17.67 90.22
N VAL A 7 121.97 18.04 91.46
CA VAL A 7 120.57 18.03 91.94
C VAL A 7 119.75 19.16 91.32
N ILE A 8 120.35 20.33 91.09
CA ILE A 8 119.69 21.50 90.50
C ILE A 8 119.42 21.29 89.01
N THR A 9 120.39 20.74 88.27
CA THR A 9 120.22 20.43 86.83
C THR A 9 119.15 19.36 86.60
N LYS A 10 119.11 18.28 87.42
CA LYS A 10 118.09 17.23 87.27
C LYS A 10 116.66 17.70 87.61
N ARG A 11 116.50 18.67 88.51
CA ARG A 11 115.19 19.26 88.87
C ARG A 11 114.66 20.26 87.83
N LEU A 12 115.54 20.95 87.10
CA LEU A 12 115.14 21.91 86.06
C LEU A 12 114.85 21.25 84.70
N PHE A 13 115.62 20.22 84.30
CA PHE A 13 115.52 19.65 82.94
C PHE A 13 114.62 18.40 82.81
N SER A 14 114.30 17.70 83.90
CA SER A 14 113.39 16.52 83.88
C SER A 14 111.96 16.84 83.39
N PRO A 15 111.32 17.96 83.80
CA PRO A 15 109.97 18.31 83.33
C PRO A 15 109.90 18.61 81.82
N LEU A 16 110.96 19.19 81.24
CA LEU A 16 111.07 19.49 79.80
C LEU A 16 111.09 18.22 78.95
N ALA A 17 111.86 17.21 79.37
CA ALA A 17 111.93 15.93 78.67
C ALA A 17 110.58 15.19 78.64
N ARG A 18 109.78 15.28 79.73
CA ARG A 18 108.43 14.69 79.77
C ARG A 18 107.45 15.42 78.86
N LEU A 19 107.49 16.74 78.81
CA LEU A 19 106.63 17.54 77.92
C LEU A 19 106.95 17.30 76.44
N ALA A 20 108.23 17.15 76.08
CA ALA A 20 108.64 16.78 74.73
C ALA A 20 108.12 15.38 74.33
N GLY A 21 108.15 14.41 75.25
CA GLY A 21 107.57 13.07 75.03
C GLY A 21 106.07 13.11 74.80
N VAL A 22 105.32 13.80 75.67
CA VAL A 22 103.86 13.92 75.54
C VAL A 22 103.45 14.71 74.29
N THR A 23 104.25 15.70 73.88
CA THR A 23 104.02 16.44 72.61
C THR A 23 104.18 15.52 71.41
N ARG A 24 105.16 14.61 71.43
CA ARG A 24 105.36 13.60 70.40
C ARG A 24 104.18 12.61 70.34
N ASP A 25 103.72 12.13 71.49
CA ASP A 25 102.57 11.22 71.55
C ASP A 25 101.28 11.86 71.02
N VAL A 26 101.05 13.15 71.32
CA VAL A 26 99.90 13.91 70.79
C VAL A 26 100.03 14.15 69.29
N ALA A 27 101.23 14.40 68.78
CA ALA A 27 101.50 14.54 67.34
C ALA A 27 101.36 13.21 66.58
N ASP A 28 101.71 12.09 67.20
CA ASP A 28 101.56 10.73 66.65
C ASP A 28 100.11 10.21 66.77
N GLY A 29 99.15 11.05 67.19
CA GLY A 29 97.73 10.75 67.22
C GLY A 29 97.24 10.02 68.49
N ASN A 30 98.10 9.83 69.50
CA ASN A 30 97.73 9.25 70.78
C ASN A 30 97.13 10.32 71.72
N LEU A 31 95.85 10.60 71.51
CA LEU A 31 95.11 11.59 72.29
C LEU A 31 94.70 11.09 73.69
N ALA A 32 95.05 9.85 74.09
CA ALA A 32 94.71 9.30 75.41
C ALA A 32 95.74 9.67 76.52
N VAL A 33 96.87 10.28 76.14
CA VAL A 33 97.95 10.60 77.09
C VAL A 33 97.54 11.69 78.09
N LYS A 34 97.86 11.49 79.38
CA LYS A 34 97.61 12.46 80.46
C LYS A 34 98.76 13.49 80.51
N ILE A 35 98.44 14.74 80.20
CA ILE A 35 99.41 15.84 80.29
C ILE A 35 99.60 16.21 81.76
N GLY A 36 100.77 15.88 82.32
CA GLY A 36 101.15 16.24 83.70
C GLY A 36 101.55 17.72 83.85
N SER A 37 101.83 18.15 85.08
CA SER A 37 102.42 19.47 85.39
C SER A 37 101.60 20.73 85.04
N GLN A 38 100.30 20.59 84.78
CA GLN A 38 99.38 21.71 84.48
C GLN A 38 99.18 22.70 85.64
N ASN A 39 99.41 22.29 86.88
CA ASN A 39 99.25 23.14 88.08
C ASN A 39 100.54 23.89 88.49
N ARG A 40 101.58 23.89 87.65
CA ARG A 40 102.79 24.71 87.89
C ARG A 40 102.57 26.15 87.43
N GLY A 41 103.18 27.11 88.15
CA GLY A 41 103.14 28.54 87.84
C GLY A 41 104.29 29.04 86.98
N ASP A 42 105.09 28.15 86.40
CA ASP A 42 106.26 28.45 85.57
C ASP A 42 105.98 28.22 84.07
N GLU A 43 106.96 28.52 83.22
CA GLU A 43 106.90 28.43 81.76
C GLU A 43 106.56 27.01 81.28
N ILE A 44 106.96 26.00 82.05
CA ILE A 44 106.65 24.58 81.83
C ILE A 44 105.15 24.30 82.04
N GLY A 45 104.54 24.88 83.07
CA GLY A 45 103.10 24.82 83.30
C GLY A 45 102.29 25.49 82.19
N THR A 46 102.80 26.61 81.64
CA THR A 46 102.17 27.31 80.51
C THR A 46 102.22 26.47 79.23
N MET A 47 103.35 25.82 78.91
CA MET A 47 103.44 24.90 77.77
C MET A 47 102.56 23.66 77.95
N ALA A 48 102.44 23.12 79.17
CA ALA A 48 101.53 22.01 79.45
C ALA A 48 100.05 22.38 79.25
N LYS A 49 99.63 23.59 79.64
CA LYS A 49 98.28 24.10 79.37
C LYS A 49 98.04 24.35 77.87
N ALA A 50 99.04 24.87 77.15
CA ALA A 50 98.96 25.07 75.71
C ALA A 50 98.84 23.73 74.96
N LEU A 51 99.63 22.72 75.35
CA LEU A 51 99.55 21.37 74.79
C LEU A 51 98.22 20.69 75.12
N ALA A 52 97.65 20.94 76.32
CA ALA A 52 96.33 20.43 76.69
C ALA A 52 95.21 21.05 75.85
N ARG A 53 95.28 22.35 75.57
CA ARG A 53 94.36 23.02 74.62
C ARG A 53 94.52 22.49 73.19
N PHE A 54 95.75 22.23 72.76
CA PHE A 54 96.03 21.65 71.44
C PHE A 54 95.48 20.23 71.31
N LYS A 55 95.70 19.37 72.30
CA LYS A 55 95.09 18.03 72.37
C LYS A 55 93.55 18.13 72.36
N GLN A 56 92.97 19.02 73.15
CA GLN A 56 91.52 19.21 73.20
C GLN A 56 90.97 19.63 71.84
N SER A 57 91.65 20.56 71.14
CA SER A 57 91.30 20.98 69.79
C SER A 57 91.41 19.85 68.76
N LEU A 58 92.37 18.92 68.90
CA LEU A 58 92.47 17.74 68.02
C LEU A 58 91.37 16.71 68.28
N VAL A 59 90.96 16.50 69.53
CA VAL A 59 89.81 15.63 69.89
C VAL A 59 88.53 16.23 69.32
N GLU A 60 88.31 17.52 69.55
CA GLU A 60 87.14 18.26 69.05
C GLU A 60 87.10 18.28 67.51
N SER A 61 88.24 18.49 66.85
CA SER A 61 88.35 18.40 65.38
C SER A 61 87.98 17.02 64.85
N ARG A 62 88.39 15.94 65.53
CA ARG A 62 88.09 14.56 65.11
C ARG A 62 86.63 14.18 65.35
N GLU A 63 86.04 14.66 66.45
CA GLU A 63 84.61 14.49 66.74
C GLU A 63 83.74 15.31 65.76
N LEU A 64 84.14 16.53 65.42
CA LEU A 64 83.49 17.36 64.39
C LEU A 64 83.59 16.73 63.00
N GLU A 65 84.74 16.17 62.62
CA GLU A 65 84.89 15.44 61.35
C GLU A 65 84.05 14.16 61.32
N ALA A 66 84.01 13.39 62.41
CA ALA A 66 83.16 12.20 62.51
C ALA A 66 81.66 12.56 62.43
N ALA A 67 81.23 13.60 63.15
CA ALA A 67 79.86 14.10 63.10
C ALA A 67 79.51 14.66 61.71
N SER A 68 80.41 15.41 61.07
CA SER A 68 80.23 15.94 59.71
C SER A 68 80.10 14.81 58.69
N ASN A 69 80.96 13.78 58.78
CA ASN A 69 80.90 12.61 57.90
C ASN A 69 79.63 11.80 58.11
N GLU A 70 79.17 11.64 59.35
CA GLU A 70 77.91 10.95 59.64
C GLU A 70 76.71 11.73 59.10
N THR A 71 76.69 13.05 59.26
CA THR A 71 75.63 13.93 58.73
C THR A 71 75.59 13.89 57.20
N ARG A 72 76.77 13.93 56.55
CA ARG A 72 76.91 13.77 55.09
C ARG A 72 76.43 12.40 54.62
N ALA A 73 76.81 11.33 55.32
CA ALA A 73 76.39 9.97 54.98
C ALA A 73 74.90 9.70 55.20
N ARG A 74 74.24 10.42 56.12
CA ARG A 74 72.77 10.39 56.29
C ARG A 74 72.08 11.16 55.17
N ALA A 75 72.50 12.39 54.88
CA ALA A 75 71.93 13.20 53.80
C ALA A 75 72.08 12.54 52.41
N GLU A 76 73.21 11.85 52.16
CA GLU A 76 73.42 11.11 50.91
C GLU A 76 72.50 9.88 50.80
N ARG A 77 72.27 9.17 51.92
CA ARG A 77 71.32 8.04 51.98
C ARG A 77 69.88 8.50 51.75
N ASP A 78 69.46 9.59 52.37
CA ASP A 78 68.11 10.15 52.19
C ASP A 78 67.90 10.62 50.74
N ARG A 79 68.91 11.26 50.12
CA ARG A 79 68.87 11.61 48.68
C ARG A 79 68.73 10.38 47.79
N GLN A 80 69.51 9.33 48.04
CA GLN A 80 69.43 8.09 47.26
C GLN A 80 68.07 7.41 47.42
N GLN A 81 67.49 7.40 48.63
CA GLN A 81 66.16 6.87 48.88
C GLN A 81 65.09 7.67 48.13
N HIS A 82 65.08 8.99 48.25
CA HIS A 82 64.12 9.83 47.54
C HIS A 82 64.28 9.77 46.02
N MET A 83 65.50 9.66 45.50
CA MET A 83 65.74 9.45 44.06
C MET A 83 65.21 8.09 43.60
N ALA A 84 65.46 7.02 44.36
CA ALA A 84 64.96 5.68 44.03
C ALA A 84 63.42 5.59 44.12
N GLU A 85 62.81 6.31 45.05
CA GLU A 85 61.36 6.40 45.20
C GLU A 85 60.71 7.14 44.02
N ARG A 86 61.28 8.31 43.64
CA ARG A 86 60.86 9.05 42.44
C ARG A 86 61.07 8.28 41.15
N GLU A 87 62.16 7.55 41.01
CA GLU A 87 62.39 6.69 39.83
C GLU A 87 61.37 5.56 39.75
N ARG A 88 60.97 4.97 40.88
CA ARG A 88 59.91 3.96 40.92
C ARG A 88 58.56 4.55 40.53
N GLU A 89 58.17 5.68 41.13
CA GLU A 89 56.94 6.38 40.76
C GLU A 89 56.92 6.77 39.28
N ALA A 90 58.03 7.30 38.75
CA ALA A 90 58.16 7.66 37.34
C ALA A 90 58.05 6.44 36.42
N ARG A 91 58.66 5.29 36.77
CA ARG A 91 58.52 4.05 36.00
C ARG A 91 57.08 3.55 36.00
N THR A 92 56.43 3.54 37.16
CA THR A 92 55.03 3.11 37.27
C THR A 92 54.10 4.02 36.46
N LEU A 93 54.31 5.35 36.51
CA LEU A 93 53.56 6.30 35.69
C LEU A 93 53.80 6.06 34.20
N GLN A 94 55.04 5.78 33.81
CA GLN A 94 55.40 5.49 32.42
C GLN A 94 54.75 4.19 31.92
N GLU A 95 54.70 3.15 32.75
CA GLU A 95 53.99 1.89 32.46
C GLU A 95 52.48 2.13 32.26
N VAL A 96 51.85 2.91 33.14
CA VAL A 96 50.43 3.29 33.02
C VAL A 96 50.16 4.07 31.72
N VAL A 97 50.98 5.07 31.42
CA VAL A 97 50.86 5.85 30.18
C VAL A 97 51.04 4.96 28.95
N GLN A 98 52.00 4.03 28.99
CA GLN A 98 52.24 3.11 27.88
C GLN A 98 51.10 2.11 27.67
N ALA A 99 50.46 1.65 28.75
CA ALA A 99 49.27 0.80 28.67
C ALA A 99 48.06 1.56 28.09
N ILE A 100 47.86 2.82 28.47
CA ILE A 100 46.81 3.67 27.88
C ILE A 100 47.12 4.00 26.41
N ASP A 101 48.38 4.29 26.06
CA ASP A 101 48.81 4.52 24.69
C ASP A 101 48.55 3.30 23.80
N GLN A 102 48.89 2.10 24.27
CA GLN A 102 48.52 0.85 23.60
C GLN A 102 47.00 0.71 23.45
N GLY A 103 46.24 0.95 24.51
CA GLY A 103 44.78 0.90 24.44
C GLY A 103 44.19 1.88 23.42
N LEU A 104 44.70 3.11 23.37
CA LEU A 104 44.30 4.10 22.37
C LEU A 104 44.73 3.69 20.95
N HIS A 105 45.86 3.01 20.80
CA HIS A 105 46.30 2.44 19.53
C HIS A 105 45.36 1.33 19.06
N HIS A 106 44.92 0.44 19.95
CA HIS A 106 43.89 -0.57 19.65
C HIS A 106 42.56 0.09 19.22
N LEU A 107 42.09 1.07 19.99
CA LEU A 107 40.89 1.84 19.68
C LEU A 107 40.96 2.54 18.31
N ALA A 108 42.10 3.17 17.99
CA ALA A 108 42.30 3.85 16.70
C ALA A 108 42.29 2.90 15.50
N ASN A 109 42.66 1.62 15.71
CA ASN A 109 42.56 0.57 14.70
C ASN A 109 41.20 -0.14 14.70
N GLY A 110 40.23 0.32 15.51
CA GLY A 110 38.89 -0.24 15.59
C GLY A 110 38.75 -1.43 16.53
N ASP A 111 39.77 -1.79 17.31
CA ASP A 111 39.69 -2.90 18.26
C ASP A 111 38.99 -2.46 19.55
N LEU A 112 37.66 -2.68 19.58
CA LEU A 112 36.80 -2.37 20.73
C LEU A 112 36.73 -3.53 21.75
N ALA A 113 37.27 -4.70 21.39
CA ALA A 113 37.35 -5.85 22.27
C ALA A 113 38.56 -5.78 23.24
N TYR A 114 39.51 -4.89 22.97
CA TYR A 114 40.69 -4.69 23.80
C TYR A 114 40.32 -4.24 25.22
N GLN A 115 40.99 -4.82 26.21
CA GLN A 115 40.88 -4.43 27.61
C GLN A 115 42.27 -4.34 28.23
N ILE A 116 42.47 -3.30 29.06
CA ILE A 116 43.67 -3.20 29.88
C ILE A 116 43.49 -4.13 31.09
N GLU A 117 44.14 -5.29 31.03
CA GLU A 117 44.14 -6.29 32.12
C GLU A 117 45.14 -5.95 33.23
N THR A 118 46.23 -5.25 32.89
CA THR A 118 47.26 -4.88 33.85
C THR A 118 46.71 -3.92 34.89
N ARG A 119 46.73 -4.33 36.16
CA ARG A 119 46.24 -3.52 37.27
C ARG A 119 47.15 -2.31 37.50
N PHE A 120 46.56 -1.14 37.62
CA PHE A 120 47.30 0.10 37.89
C PHE A 120 47.45 0.30 39.40
N PRO A 121 48.35 1.21 39.84
CA PRO A 121 48.38 1.65 41.23
C PRO A 121 47.01 2.17 41.67
N ASN A 122 46.70 2.04 42.96
CA ASN A 122 45.39 2.42 43.50
C ASN A 122 44.99 3.86 43.16
N GLU A 123 45.95 4.81 43.08
CA GLU A 123 45.64 6.20 42.71
C GLU A 123 45.20 6.37 41.25
N LEU A 124 45.57 5.44 40.36
CA LEU A 124 45.35 5.51 38.90
C LEU A 124 44.42 4.40 38.38
N GLU A 125 44.00 3.45 39.22
CA GLU A 125 43.13 2.33 38.85
C GLU A 125 41.79 2.79 38.26
N SER A 126 41.27 3.94 38.70
CA SER A 126 40.07 4.56 38.11
C SER A 126 40.23 4.87 36.62
N LEU A 127 41.44 5.19 36.16
CA LEU A 127 41.71 5.46 34.74
C LEU A 127 41.55 4.20 33.89
N ARG A 128 42.05 3.06 34.39
CA ARG A 128 41.90 1.74 33.73
C ARG A 128 40.43 1.34 33.64
N ILE A 129 39.69 1.49 34.74
CA ILE A 129 38.26 1.18 34.81
C ILE A 129 37.47 2.04 33.82
N ASN A 130 37.63 3.37 33.88
CA ASN A 130 36.92 4.29 33.00
C ASN A 130 37.24 4.04 31.52
N PHE A 131 38.51 3.70 31.19
CA PHE A 131 38.92 3.34 29.83
C PHE A 131 38.21 2.08 29.34
N ASN A 132 38.25 1.00 30.14
CA ASN A 132 37.60 -0.27 29.78
C ASN A 132 36.06 -0.12 29.72
N GLU A 133 35.45 0.67 30.61
CA GLU A 133 34.01 0.96 30.57
C GLU A 133 33.61 1.75 29.32
N ALA A 134 34.42 2.72 28.90
CA ALA A 134 34.18 3.48 27.67
C ALA A 134 34.26 2.59 26.42
N LEU A 135 35.24 1.70 26.35
CA LEU A 135 35.37 0.69 25.29
C LEU A 135 34.18 -0.28 25.27
N ALA A 136 33.79 -0.78 26.45
CA ALA A 136 32.63 -1.66 26.58
C ALA A 136 31.34 -0.99 26.09
N ALA A 137 31.08 0.26 26.52
CA ALA A 137 29.89 1.01 26.08
C ALA A 137 29.90 1.28 24.57
N LEU A 138 31.07 1.58 23.98
CA LEU A 138 31.21 1.76 22.55
C LEU A 138 30.99 0.44 21.78
N SER A 139 31.55 -0.68 22.28
CA SER A 139 31.34 -2.01 21.71
C SER A 139 29.86 -2.42 21.76
N GLU A 140 29.18 -2.17 22.88
CA GLU A 140 27.74 -2.44 23.03
C GLU A 140 26.92 -1.60 22.03
N THR A 141 27.24 -0.31 21.90
CA THR A 141 26.56 0.59 20.95
C THR A 141 26.75 0.11 19.51
N MET A 142 27.98 -0.25 19.11
CA MET A 142 28.26 -0.76 17.76
C MET A 142 27.57 -2.10 17.50
N THR A 143 27.49 -2.97 18.51
CA THR A 143 26.75 -4.24 18.43
C THR A 143 25.25 -4.00 18.21
N ALA A 144 24.66 -3.03 18.92
CA ALA A 144 23.26 -2.65 18.74
C ALA A 144 22.98 -2.08 17.34
N ILE A 145 23.90 -1.25 16.81
CA ILE A 145 23.81 -0.73 15.43
C ILE A 145 23.88 -1.89 14.42
N GLY A 146 24.75 -2.87 14.62
CA GLY A 146 24.82 -4.08 13.78
C GLY A 146 23.51 -4.87 13.79
N GLY A 147 22.90 -5.05 14.97
CA GLY A 147 21.57 -5.67 15.10
C GLY A 147 20.49 -4.92 14.31
N ASN A 148 20.47 -3.59 14.41
CA ASN A 148 19.53 -2.75 13.65
C ASN A 148 19.77 -2.83 12.13
N SER A 149 21.03 -2.84 11.69
CA SER A 149 21.38 -2.98 10.27
C SER A 149 20.87 -4.30 9.68
N MET A 150 21.05 -5.42 10.40
CA MET A 150 20.49 -6.72 10.01
C MET A 150 18.96 -6.68 9.92
N ALA A 151 18.30 -6.03 10.88
CA ALA A 151 16.85 -5.87 10.88
C ALA A 151 16.37 -5.05 9.67
N VAL A 152 17.05 -3.94 9.33
CA VAL A 152 16.74 -3.12 8.14
C VAL A 152 16.92 -3.93 6.86
N ARG A 153 18.00 -4.72 6.74
CA ARG A 153 18.20 -5.59 5.58
C ARG A 153 17.09 -6.63 5.45
N SER A 154 16.74 -7.30 6.55
CA SER A 154 15.65 -8.30 6.56
C SER A 154 14.31 -7.67 6.19
N GLY A 155 13.99 -6.52 6.77
CA GLY A 155 12.76 -5.78 6.46
C GLY A 155 12.72 -5.33 5.00
N SER A 156 13.84 -4.89 4.44
CA SER A 156 13.94 -4.52 3.03
C SER A 156 13.65 -5.70 2.10
N GLU A 157 14.13 -6.91 2.42
CA GLU A 157 13.85 -8.13 1.65
C GLU A 157 12.37 -8.55 1.71
N GLU A 158 11.75 -8.43 2.87
CA GLU A 158 10.30 -8.65 3.02
C GLU A 158 9.49 -7.63 2.23
N MET A 159 9.86 -6.34 2.31
CA MET A 159 9.22 -5.27 1.54
C MET A 159 9.39 -5.48 0.04
N ARG A 160 10.56 -5.96 -0.43
CA ARG A 160 10.80 -6.29 -1.83
C ARG A 160 9.83 -7.36 -2.32
N THR A 161 9.69 -8.44 -1.55
CA THR A 161 8.74 -9.52 -1.87
C THR A 161 7.30 -8.99 -1.94
N GLY A 162 6.92 -8.09 -1.04
CA GLY A 162 5.61 -7.43 -1.06
C GLY A 162 5.41 -6.53 -2.28
N ALA A 163 6.44 -5.78 -2.68
CA ALA A 163 6.42 -4.93 -3.87
C ALA A 163 6.26 -5.77 -5.15
N ASP A 164 7.00 -6.88 -5.29
CA ASP A 164 6.87 -7.82 -6.43
C ASP A 164 5.46 -8.42 -6.52
N GLN A 165 4.86 -8.79 -5.37
CA GLN A 165 3.48 -9.27 -5.32
C GLN A 165 2.48 -8.18 -5.73
N LEU A 166 2.70 -6.94 -5.30
CA LEU A 166 1.85 -5.81 -5.67
C LEU A 166 1.98 -5.49 -7.16
N ALA A 167 3.18 -5.58 -7.74
CA ALA A 167 3.43 -5.46 -9.17
C ALA A 167 2.59 -6.48 -9.95
N GLY A 168 2.71 -7.77 -9.62
CA GLY A 168 1.96 -8.83 -10.30
C GLY A 168 0.45 -8.80 -10.07
N ARG A 169 -0.04 -8.14 -9.01
CA ARG A 169 -1.47 -7.83 -8.84
C ARG A 169 -1.91 -6.67 -9.73
N THR A 170 -1.09 -5.62 -9.82
CA THR A 170 -1.36 -4.43 -10.62
C THR A 170 -1.41 -4.77 -12.12
N GLU A 171 -0.50 -5.61 -12.60
CA GLU A 171 -0.52 -6.11 -13.99
C GLU A 171 -1.78 -6.92 -14.31
N ARG A 172 -2.16 -7.86 -13.44
CA ARG A 172 -3.39 -8.63 -13.60
C ARG A 172 -4.63 -7.74 -13.56
N GLN A 173 -4.63 -6.74 -12.70
CA GLN A 173 -5.71 -5.77 -12.60
C GLN A 173 -5.82 -4.94 -13.89
N ALA A 174 -4.70 -4.49 -14.47
CA ALA A 174 -4.70 -3.79 -15.75
C ALA A 174 -5.28 -4.65 -16.89
N ALA A 175 -4.93 -5.96 -16.92
CA ALA A 175 -5.49 -6.89 -17.88
C ALA A 175 -7.02 -7.05 -17.72
N SER A 176 -7.50 -7.22 -16.48
CA SER A 176 -8.94 -7.31 -16.18
C SER A 176 -9.70 -6.03 -16.51
N ILE A 177 -9.12 -4.85 -16.26
CA ILE A 177 -9.71 -3.56 -16.63
C ILE A 177 -9.83 -3.44 -18.15
N THR A 178 -8.80 -3.84 -18.90
CA THR A 178 -8.82 -3.83 -20.37
C THR A 178 -9.91 -4.76 -20.92
N GLU A 179 -10.02 -5.97 -20.39
CA GLU A 179 -11.08 -6.92 -20.80
C GLU A 179 -12.48 -6.37 -20.48
N THR A 180 -12.64 -5.77 -19.30
CA THR A 180 -13.90 -5.17 -18.86
C THR A 180 -14.29 -3.98 -19.74
N ALA A 181 -13.33 -3.11 -20.09
CA ALA A 181 -13.55 -1.98 -20.99
C ALA A 181 -14.02 -2.46 -22.37
N ASN A 182 -13.36 -3.49 -22.94
CA ASN A 182 -13.78 -4.07 -24.21
C ASN A 182 -15.20 -4.68 -24.15
N ALA A 183 -15.55 -5.34 -23.05
CA ALA A 183 -16.88 -5.88 -22.84
C ALA A 183 -17.94 -4.76 -22.75
N ILE A 184 -17.64 -3.67 -22.05
CA ILE A 184 -18.53 -2.49 -21.95
C ILE A 184 -18.72 -1.83 -23.32
N ASP A 185 -17.67 -1.71 -24.13
CA ASP A 185 -17.77 -1.17 -25.48
C ASP A 185 -18.68 -2.03 -26.37
N ALA A 186 -18.52 -3.35 -26.31
CA ALA A 186 -19.37 -4.29 -27.04
C ALA A 186 -20.84 -4.20 -26.59
N ILE A 187 -21.10 -4.09 -25.27
CA ILE A 187 -22.45 -3.90 -24.73
C ILE A 187 -23.01 -2.54 -25.17
N THR A 188 -22.22 -1.48 -25.11
CA THR A 188 -22.62 -0.12 -25.53
C THR A 188 -23.02 -0.11 -27.01
N GLN A 189 -22.28 -0.81 -27.87
CA GLN A 189 -22.66 -0.98 -29.27
C GLN A 189 -23.96 -1.78 -29.43
N SER A 190 -24.14 -2.86 -28.66
CA SER A 190 -25.38 -3.66 -28.68
C SER A 190 -26.61 -2.85 -28.26
N VAL A 191 -26.48 -2.01 -27.22
CA VAL A 191 -27.54 -1.11 -26.75
C VAL A 191 -27.91 -0.08 -27.83
N ARG A 192 -26.92 0.51 -28.52
CA ARG A 192 -27.20 1.41 -29.67
C ARG A 192 -28.00 0.73 -30.77
N VAL A 193 -27.61 -0.49 -31.14
CA VAL A 193 -28.36 -1.28 -32.14
C VAL A 193 -29.77 -1.61 -31.64
N GLN A 194 -29.97 -1.85 -30.35
CA GLN A 194 -31.30 -2.07 -29.76
C GLN A 194 -32.19 -0.84 -29.86
N ILE A 195 -31.65 0.36 -29.58
CA ILE A 195 -32.37 1.63 -29.77
C ILE A 195 -32.84 1.78 -31.22
N GLU A 196 -31.94 1.60 -32.19
CA GLU A 196 -32.28 1.71 -33.62
C GLU A 196 -33.38 0.71 -34.04
N ARG A 197 -33.30 -0.53 -33.53
CA ARG A 197 -34.31 -1.57 -33.80
C ARG A 197 -35.66 -1.25 -33.16
N ALA A 198 -35.66 -0.73 -31.94
CA ALA A 198 -36.89 -0.33 -31.25
C ALA A 198 -37.55 0.87 -31.95
N GLU A 199 -36.77 1.87 -32.40
CA GLU A 199 -37.29 2.97 -33.22
C GLU A 199 -37.87 2.47 -34.55
N GLN A 200 -37.24 1.47 -35.19
CA GLN A 200 -37.78 0.85 -36.39
C GLN A 200 -39.09 0.11 -36.11
N ALA A 201 -39.16 -0.66 -35.02
CA ALA A 201 -40.37 -1.36 -34.61
C ALA A 201 -41.52 -0.37 -34.30
N GLU A 202 -41.22 0.76 -33.65
CA GLU A 202 -42.19 1.82 -33.37
C GLU A 202 -42.77 2.41 -34.67
N ARG A 203 -41.94 2.64 -35.70
CA ARG A 203 -42.41 3.07 -37.03
C ARG A 203 -43.35 2.04 -37.66
N ILE A 204 -42.96 0.76 -37.66
CA ILE A 204 -43.78 -0.33 -38.22
C ILE A 204 -45.12 -0.43 -37.49
N ALA A 205 -45.12 -0.37 -36.15
CA ALA A 205 -46.34 -0.43 -35.35
C ALA A 205 -47.27 0.77 -35.63
N ARG A 206 -46.72 1.98 -35.77
CA ARG A 206 -47.48 3.17 -36.16
C ARG A 206 -48.13 3.04 -37.53
N ASP A 207 -47.39 2.54 -38.52
CA ASP A 207 -47.92 2.32 -39.87
C ASP A 207 -49.03 1.25 -39.87
N ALA A 208 -48.81 0.14 -39.16
CA ALA A 208 -49.83 -0.91 -39.00
C ALA A 208 -51.11 -0.40 -38.31
N LYS A 209 -50.97 0.47 -37.29
CA LYS A 209 -52.12 1.12 -36.64
C LYS A 209 -52.91 1.95 -37.64
N ARG A 210 -52.22 2.77 -38.44
CA ARG A 210 -52.84 3.62 -39.46
C ARG A 210 -53.57 2.78 -40.52
N GLU A 211 -52.95 1.71 -41.00
CA GLU A 211 -53.55 0.79 -41.98
C GLU A 211 -54.78 0.06 -41.42
N THR A 212 -54.71 -0.36 -40.16
CA THR A 212 -55.84 -1.01 -39.45
C THR A 212 -57.01 -0.05 -39.28
N THR A 213 -56.75 1.21 -38.90
CA THR A 213 -57.78 2.26 -38.81
C THR A 213 -58.43 2.54 -40.17
N GLY A 214 -57.63 2.63 -41.24
CA GLY A 214 -58.14 2.78 -42.61
C GLY A 214 -58.99 1.59 -43.06
N SER A 215 -58.52 0.37 -42.80
CA SER A 215 -59.24 -0.87 -43.13
C SER A 215 -60.58 -0.96 -42.39
N SER A 216 -60.62 -0.56 -41.11
CA SER A 216 -61.84 -0.48 -40.33
C SER A 216 -62.86 0.50 -40.92
N GLN A 217 -62.40 1.63 -41.49
CA GLN A 217 -63.27 2.55 -42.22
C GLN A 217 -63.83 1.93 -43.50
N ILE A 218 -63.00 1.26 -44.30
CA ILE A 218 -63.45 0.58 -45.53
C ILE A 218 -64.50 -0.49 -45.22
N MET A 219 -64.34 -1.25 -44.13
CA MET A 219 -65.36 -2.23 -43.70
C MET A 219 -66.69 -1.56 -43.36
N ARG A 220 -66.68 -0.43 -42.64
CA ARG A 220 -67.91 0.32 -42.35
C ARG A 220 -68.61 0.80 -43.63
N GLU A 221 -67.85 1.33 -44.58
CA GLU A 221 -68.38 1.74 -45.90
C GLU A 221 -68.94 0.55 -46.69
N THR A 222 -68.30 -0.61 -46.60
CA THR A 222 -68.75 -1.85 -47.26
C THR A 222 -70.05 -2.38 -46.65
N ILE A 223 -70.20 -2.36 -45.32
CA ILE A 223 -71.45 -2.73 -44.63
C ILE A 223 -72.58 -1.82 -45.10
N ALA A 224 -72.38 -0.50 -45.12
CA ALA A 224 -73.39 0.45 -45.57
C ALA A 224 -73.82 0.20 -47.03
N ALA A 225 -72.88 -0.15 -47.91
CA ALA A 225 -73.18 -0.49 -49.30
C ALA A 225 -74.02 -1.79 -49.41
N MET A 226 -73.70 -2.82 -48.62
CA MET A 226 -74.47 -4.07 -48.60
C MET A 226 -75.87 -3.88 -48.02
N GLU A 227 -76.04 -3.07 -46.98
CA GLU A 227 -77.35 -2.68 -46.45
C GLU A 227 -78.20 -1.95 -47.49
N ALA A 228 -77.59 -1.06 -48.28
CA ALA A 228 -78.26 -0.39 -49.40
C ALA A 228 -78.71 -1.38 -50.50
N ILE A 229 -77.89 -2.38 -50.83
CA ILE A 229 -78.24 -3.45 -51.77
C ILE A 229 -79.40 -4.29 -51.23
N GLN A 230 -79.39 -4.62 -49.94
CA GLN A 230 -80.47 -5.37 -49.28
C GLN A 230 -81.79 -4.59 -49.32
N ALA A 231 -81.74 -3.28 -49.02
CA ALA A 231 -82.90 -2.39 -49.11
C ALA A 231 -83.45 -2.32 -50.55
N SER A 232 -82.57 -2.14 -51.54
CA SER A 232 -82.95 -2.12 -52.96
C SER A 232 -83.59 -3.44 -53.40
N SER A 233 -83.02 -4.59 -53.00
CA SER A 233 -83.55 -5.92 -53.32
C SER A 233 -84.96 -6.13 -52.76
N ARG A 234 -85.23 -5.67 -51.53
CA ARG A 234 -86.57 -5.70 -50.93
C ARG A 234 -87.56 -4.85 -51.71
N GLN A 235 -87.15 -3.67 -52.16
CA GLN A 235 -87.98 -2.79 -52.98
C GLN A 235 -88.29 -3.43 -54.35
N ILE A 236 -87.30 -4.01 -55.03
CA ILE A 236 -87.52 -4.74 -56.29
C ILE A 236 -88.48 -5.91 -56.08
N ASN A 237 -88.32 -6.68 -55.00
CA ASN A 237 -89.22 -7.79 -54.69
C ASN A 237 -90.68 -7.34 -54.52
N SER A 238 -90.91 -6.16 -53.93
CA SER A 238 -92.25 -5.55 -53.84
C SER A 238 -92.81 -5.19 -55.23
N ILE A 239 -91.98 -4.66 -56.13
CA ILE A 239 -92.38 -4.36 -57.52
C ILE A 239 -92.75 -5.65 -58.27
N ILE A 240 -91.97 -6.71 -58.10
CA ILE A 240 -92.23 -8.02 -58.74
C ILE A 240 -93.55 -8.62 -58.24
N ALA A 241 -93.88 -8.46 -56.95
CA ALA A 241 -95.18 -8.88 -56.40
C ALA A 241 -96.35 -8.13 -57.05
N VAL A 242 -96.19 -6.83 -57.34
CA VAL A 242 -97.19 -6.04 -58.08
C VAL A 242 -97.31 -6.52 -59.53
N ILE A 243 -96.19 -6.86 -60.19
CA ILE A 243 -96.20 -7.40 -61.56
C ILE A 243 -96.92 -8.76 -61.62
N ASP A 244 -96.69 -9.67 -60.67
CA ASP A 244 -97.42 -10.95 -60.59
C ASP A 244 -98.93 -10.71 -60.38
N ALA A 245 -99.30 -9.73 -59.54
CA ALA A 245 -100.70 -9.35 -59.36
C ALA A 245 -101.34 -8.80 -60.64
N ILE A 246 -100.63 -7.95 -61.40
CA ILE A 246 -101.10 -7.44 -62.71
C ILE A 246 -101.23 -8.57 -63.72
N ALA A 247 -100.28 -9.50 -63.77
CA ALA A 247 -100.34 -10.67 -64.64
C ALA A 247 -101.55 -11.56 -64.30
N PHE A 248 -101.82 -11.78 -63.01
CA PHE A 248 -102.99 -12.53 -62.55
C PHE A 248 -104.30 -11.84 -62.95
N GLN A 249 -104.41 -10.52 -62.75
CA GLN A 249 -105.56 -9.73 -63.20
C GLN A 249 -105.74 -9.83 -64.72
N THR A 250 -104.66 -9.68 -65.50
CA THR A 250 -104.69 -9.77 -66.96
C THR A 250 -105.15 -11.15 -67.43
N ASN A 251 -104.70 -12.23 -66.77
CA ASN A 251 -105.16 -13.59 -67.04
C ASN A 251 -106.66 -13.77 -66.76
N LEU A 252 -107.20 -13.15 -65.70
CA LEU A 252 -108.65 -13.16 -65.43
C LEU A 252 -109.45 -12.33 -66.45
N LEU A 253 -108.97 -11.15 -66.84
CA LEU A 253 -109.60 -10.34 -67.89
C LEU A 253 -109.62 -11.08 -69.23
N ALA A 254 -108.51 -11.73 -69.60
CA ALA A 254 -108.39 -12.51 -70.82
C ALA A 254 -109.32 -13.73 -70.81
N LEU A 255 -109.47 -14.39 -69.66
CA LEU A 255 -110.45 -15.47 -69.49
C LEU A 255 -111.88 -14.96 -69.71
N ASN A 256 -112.25 -13.83 -69.10
CA ASN A 256 -113.58 -13.23 -69.27
C ASN A 256 -113.83 -12.84 -70.74
N ALA A 257 -112.84 -12.24 -71.40
CA ALA A 257 -112.91 -11.90 -72.82
C ALA A 257 -113.04 -13.15 -73.72
N GLY A 258 -112.33 -14.23 -73.40
CA GLY A 258 -112.44 -15.51 -74.10
C GLY A 258 -113.82 -16.15 -73.95
N VAL A 259 -114.43 -16.06 -72.77
CA VAL A 259 -115.80 -16.53 -72.51
C VAL A 259 -116.81 -15.72 -73.33
N GLU A 260 -116.71 -14.40 -73.33
CA GLU A 260 -117.62 -13.54 -74.10
C GLU A 260 -117.43 -13.70 -75.62
N ALA A 261 -116.20 -13.92 -76.09
CA ALA A 261 -115.91 -14.24 -77.48
C ALA A 261 -116.51 -15.59 -77.91
N ALA A 262 -116.47 -16.62 -77.05
CA ALA A 262 -117.15 -17.89 -77.29
C ALA A 262 -118.69 -17.73 -77.35
N ARG A 263 -119.24 -16.82 -76.53
CA ARG A 263 -120.66 -16.49 -76.50
C ARG A 263 -121.15 -15.79 -77.78
N ALA A 264 -120.28 -15.02 -78.44
CA ALA A 264 -120.56 -14.34 -79.70
C ALA A 264 -120.51 -15.24 -80.96
N GLY A 265 -120.20 -16.53 -80.83
CA GLY A 265 -120.25 -17.51 -81.91
C GLY A 265 -119.23 -17.26 -83.04
N GLU A 266 -119.64 -17.41 -84.31
CA GLU A 266 -118.79 -17.21 -85.50
C GLU A 266 -118.12 -15.83 -85.54
N SER A 267 -118.83 -14.77 -85.12
CA SER A 267 -118.33 -13.39 -85.12
C SER A 267 -117.23 -13.14 -84.07
N GLY A 268 -117.12 -14.00 -83.05
CA GLY A 268 -116.18 -13.86 -81.93
C GLY A 268 -114.87 -14.62 -82.09
N LYS A 269 -114.72 -15.45 -83.14
CA LYS A 269 -113.54 -16.33 -83.32
C LYS A 269 -112.20 -15.59 -83.28
N GLY A 270 -112.10 -14.42 -83.93
CA GLY A 270 -110.89 -13.60 -83.91
C GLY A 270 -110.55 -13.06 -82.52
N PHE A 271 -111.56 -12.61 -81.76
CA PHE A 271 -111.40 -12.14 -80.38
C PHE A 271 -111.04 -13.29 -79.42
N ALA A 272 -111.56 -14.50 -79.65
CA ALA A 272 -111.22 -15.67 -78.85
C ALA A 272 -109.73 -16.05 -78.97
N VAL A 273 -109.16 -15.96 -80.18
CA VAL A 273 -107.72 -16.20 -80.40
C VAL A 273 -106.88 -15.16 -79.69
N VAL A 274 -107.23 -13.87 -79.80
CA VAL A 274 -106.51 -12.79 -79.09
C VAL A 274 -106.61 -12.96 -77.57
N ALA A 275 -107.79 -13.31 -77.05
CA ALA A 275 -107.99 -13.56 -75.62
C ALA A 275 -107.15 -14.75 -75.13
N MET A 276 -106.99 -15.81 -75.92
CA MET A 276 -106.12 -16.94 -75.60
C MET A 276 -104.63 -16.53 -75.58
N GLU A 277 -104.18 -15.76 -76.57
CA GLU A 277 -102.79 -15.27 -76.64
C GLU A 277 -102.46 -14.34 -75.46
N VAL A 278 -103.36 -13.42 -75.11
CA VAL A 278 -103.20 -12.53 -73.95
C VAL A 278 -103.16 -13.33 -72.65
N ARG A 279 -103.96 -14.39 -72.54
CA ARG A 279 -103.98 -15.28 -71.39
C ARG A 279 -102.65 -16.04 -71.25
N GLU A 280 -102.14 -16.60 -72.35
CA GLU A 280 -100.84 -17.27 -72.37
C GLU A 280 -99.70 -16.32 -72.01
N LEU A 281 -99.70 -15.09 -72.55
CA LEU A 281 -98.74 -14.05 -72.20
C LEU A 281 -98.79 -13.66 -70.72
N ALA A 282 -100.00 -13.57 -70.14
CA ALA A 282 -100.19 -13.29 -68.73
C ALA A 282 -99.68 -14.43 -67.83
N GLN A 283 -99.92 -15.69 -68.21
CA GLN A 283 -99.36 -16.85 -67.51
C GLN A 283 -97.83 -16.90 -67.58
N ARG A 284 -97.24 -16.63 -68.75
CA ARG A 284 -95.79 -16.52 -68.93
C ARG A 284 -95.20 -15.39 -68.08
N SER A 285 -95.88 -14.25 -68.00
CA SER A 285 -95.47 -13.11 -67.17
C SER A 285 -95.50 -13.44 -65.67
N SER A 286 -96.54 -14.13 -65.19
CA SER A 286 -96.62 -14.60 -63.80
C SER A 286 -95.51 -15.62 -63.47
N SER A 287 -95.24 -16.55 -64.39
CA SER A 287 -94.14 -17.52 -64.21
C SER A 287 -92.79 -16.82 -64.12
N ALA A 288 -92.51 -15.87 -65.01
CA ALA A 288 -91.27 -15.10 -64.98
C ALA A 288 -91.16 -14.23 -63.72
N ALA A 289 -92.25 -13.61 -63.27
CA ALA A 289 -92.27 -12.84 -62.03
C ALA A 289 -91.92 -13.71 -60.81
N LYS A 290 -92.47 -14.94 -60.73
CA LYS A 290 -92.15 -15.90 -59.65
C LYS A 290 -90.69 -16.37 -59.70
N GLU A 291 -90.14 -16.58 -60.88
CA GLU A 291 -88.73 -16.92 -61.05
C GLU A 291 -87.81 -15.78 -60.57
N ILE A 292 -88.11 -14.54 -60.96
CA ILE A 292 -87.37 -13.35 -60.49
C ILE A 292 -87.50 -13.19 -58.97
N ALA A 293 -88.69 -13.39 -58.39
CA ALA A 293 -88.90 -13.34 -56.95
C ALA A 293 -88.04 -14.38 -56.21
N SER A 294 -87.95 -15.60 -56.76
CA SER A 294 -87.09 -16.65 -56.20
C SER A 294 -85.60 -16.26 -56.24
N LEU A 295 -85.13 -15.70 -57.36
CA LEU A 295 -83.76 -15.19 -57.50
C LEU A 295 -83.47 -14.06 -56.50
N LEU A 296 -84.39 -13.10 -56.33
CA LEU A 296 -84.24 -12.01 -55.35
C LEU A 296 -84.20 -12.50 -53.91
N GLN A 297 -84.99 -13.53 -53.57
CA GLN A 297 -84.93 -14.16 -52.25
C GLN A 297 -83.59 -14.87 -52.01
N LYS A 298 -83.00 -15.46 -53.05
CA LYS A 298 -81.65 -16.02 -52.98
C LYS A 298 -80.61 -14.90 -52.79
N SER A 299 -80.65 -13.85 -53.60
CA SER A 299 -79.73 -12.70 -53.48
C SER A 299 -79.82 -12.02 -52.13
N THR A 300 -81.02 -11.87 -51.56
CA THR A 300 -81.19 -11.28 -50.22
C THR A 300 -80.47 -12.10 -49.15
N ARG A 301 -80.58 -13.43 -49.19
CA ARG A 301 -79.87 -14.33 -48.28
C ARG A 301 -78.35 -14.27 -48.46
N GLU A 302 -77.88 -14.16 -49.70
CA GLU A 302 -76.44 -14.01 -49.99
C GLU A 302 -75.89 -12.68 -49.47
N VAL A 303 -76.63 -11.59 -49.61
CA VAL A 303 -76.26 -10.27 -49.05
C VAL A 303 -76.26 -10.30 -47.52
N GLU A 304 -77.25 -10.91 -46.88
CA GLU A 304 -77.29 -11.08 -45.41
C GLU A 304 -76.09 -11.86 -44.87
N MET A 305 -75.71 -12.95 -45.53
CA MET A 305 -74.47 -13.68 -45.21
C MET A 305 -73.23 -12.81 -45.44
N GLY A 306 -73.20 -12.03 -46.52
CA GLY A 306 -72.12 -11.10 -46.84
C GLY A 306 -71.91 -10.05 -45.75
N VAL A 307 -72.99 -9.40 -45.28
CA VAL A 307 -72.94 -8.42 -44.17
C VAL A 307 -72.34 -9.07 -42.93
N SER A 308 -72.83 -10.24 -42.52
CA SER A 308 -72.33 -10.94 -41.33
C SER A 308 -70.83 -11.28 -41.43
N LEU A 309 -70.34 -11.66 -42.60
CA LEU A 309 -68.91 -11.92 -42.82
C LEU A 309 -68.07 -10.64 -42.72
N VAL A 310 -68.55 -9.54 -43.27
CA VAL A 310 -67.85 -8.24 -43.21
C VAL A 310 -67.85 -7.68 -41.80
N GLU A 311 -68.94 -7.81 -41.04
CA GLU A 311 -68.99 -7.44 -39.61
C GLU A 311 -67.93 -8.19 -38.80
N ARG A 312 -67.87 -9.52 -38.96
CA ARG A 312 -66.85 -10.35 -38.28
C ARG A 312 -65.42 -9.97 -38.68
N ALA A 313 -65.21 -9.59 -39.94
CA ALA A 313 -63.91 -9.09 -40.40
C ALA A 313 -63.59 -7.72 -39.76
N GLY A 314 -64.58 -6.85 -39.62
CA GLY A 314 -64.46 -5.56 -38.93
C GLY A 314 -64.08 -5.71 -37.46
N ASP A 315 -64.73 -6.64 -36.74
CA ASP A 315 -64.40 -6.95 -35.34
C ASP A 315 -62.98 -7.49 -35.19
N ALA A 316 -62.55 -8.39 -36.10
CA ALA A 316 -61.18 -8.90 -36.10
C ALA A 316 -60.15 -7.78 -36.32
N LEU A 317 -60.42 -6.84 -37.23
CA LEU A 317 -59.56 -5.68 -37.46
C LEU A 317 -59.49 -4.75 -36.23
N MET A 318 -60.60 -4.55 -35.50
CA MET A 318 -60.56 -3.80 -34.23
C MET A 318 -59.68 -4.50 -33.18
N GLY A 319 -59.77 -5.83 -33.08
CA GLY A 319 -58.91 -6.64 -32.23
C GLY A 319 -57.43 -6.47 -32.58
N ILE A 320 -57.08 -6.57 -33.86
CA ILE A 320 -55.71 -6.29 -34.36
C ILE A 320 -55.27 -4.88 -33.97
N GLY A 321 -56.14 -3.89 -34.13
CA GLY A 321 -55.84 -2.49 -33.78
C GLY A 321 -55.52 -2.28 -32.30
N SER A 322 -56.15 -3.05 -31.40
CA SER A 322 -55.84 -3.07 -29.97
C SER A 322 -54.49 -3.73 -29.68
N HIS A 323 -54.20 -4.86 -30.34
CA HIS A 323 -52.91 -5.54 -30.21
C HIS A 323 -51.73 -4.66 -30.68
N VAL A 324 -51.89 -3.94 -31.80
CA VAL A 324 -50.87 -3.02 -32.31
C VAL A 324 -50.61 -1.87 -31.31
N GLU A 325 -51.64 -1.38 -30.64
CA GLU A 325 -51.50 -0.33 -29.62
C GLU A 325 -50.76 -0.84 -28.38
N ALA A 326 -51.05 -2.05 -27.93
CA ALA A 326 -50.31 -2.69 -26.84
C ALA A 326 -48.83 -2.91 -27.21
N ILE A 327 -48.54 -3.34 -28.44
CA ILE A 327 -47.17 -3.49 -28.95
C ILE A 327 -46.44 -2.14 -28.94
N ASN A 328 -47.09 -1.06 -29.37
CA ASN A 328 -46.49 0.27 -29.37
C ASN A 328 -46.17 0.77 -27.94
N GLY A 329 -47.04 0.44 -26.97
CA GLY A 329 -46.78 0.69 -25.54
C GLY A 329 -45.53 -0.04 -25.04
N GLN A 330 -45.41 -1.34 -25.34
CA GLN A 330 -44.23 -2.13 -24.96
C GLN A 330 -42.93 -1.63 -25.61
N ILE A 331 -42.99 -1.22 -26.89
CA ILE A 331 -41.82 -0.64 -27.56
C ILE A 331 -41.39 0.67 -26.88
N SER A 332 -42.35 1.48 -26.43
CA SER A 332 -42.06 2.72 -25.71
C SER A 332 -41.36 2.46 -24.37
N GLU A 333 -41.80 1.44 -23.62
CA GLU A 333 -41.16 1.00 -22.37
C GLU A 333 -39.75 0.43 -22.60
N ILE A 334 -39.56 -0.37 -23.66
CA ILE A 334 -38.23 -0.86 -24.07
C ILE A 334 -37.31 0.31 -24.40
N MET A 335 -37.80 1.33 -25.11
CA MET A 335 -37.01 2.52 -25.46
C MET A 335 -36.57 3.31 -24.23
N GLU A 336 -37.45 3.43 -23.23
CA GLU A 336 -37.14 4.11 -21.97
C GLU A 336 -36.04 3.35 -21.21
N THR A 337 -36.23 2.06 -20.97
CA THR A 337 -35.26 1.20 -20.27
C THR A 337 -33.92 1.13 -21.00
N THR A 338 -33.92 1.02 -22.33
CA THR A 338 -32.68 0.99 -23.12
C THR A 338 -31.91 2.31 -23.04
N ARG A 339 -32.59 3.46 -22.90
CA ARG A 339 -31.93 4.75 -22.67
C ARG A 339 -31.31 4.83 -21.28
N GLU A 340 -31.99 4.32 -20.26
CA GLU A 340 -31.43 4.23 -18.90
C GLU A 340 -30.20 3.31 -18.84
N GLU A 341 -30.22 2.19 -19.58
CA GLU A 341 -29.05 1.31 -19.72
C GLU A 341 -27.87 2.02 -20.37
N ALA A 342 -28.11 2.79 -21.44
CA ALA A 342 -27.07 3.58 -22.11
C ALA A 342 -26.44 4.62 -21.16
N ASP A 343 -27.25 5.25 -20.32
CA ASP A 343 -26.79 6.21 -19.32
C ASP A 343 -25.97 5.53 -18.23
N THR A 344 -26.43 4.38 -17.76
CA THR A 344 -25.71 3.54 -16.79
C THR A 344 -24.36 3.09 -17.33
N LEU A 345 -24.31 2.64 -18.59
CA LEU A 345 -23.06 2.24 -19.24
C LEU A 345 -22.06 3.40 -19.36
N ARG A 346 -22.52 4.64 -19.59
CA ARG A 346 -21.65 5.83 -19.55
C ARG A 346 -21.01 6.05 -18.17
N GLN A 347 -21.78 5.84 -17.10
CA GLN A 347 -21.26 5.95 -15.74
C GLN A 347 -20.25 4.83 -15.44
N ILE A 348 -20.55 3.59 -15.83
CA ILE A 348 -19.63 2.46 -15.67
C ILE A 348 -18.32 2.72 -16.43
N ASN A 349 -18.39 3.22 -17.67
CA ASN A 349 -17.20 3.54 -18.45
C ASN A 349 -16.32 4.61 -17.75
N THR A 350 -16.95 5.62 -17.15
CA THR A 350 -16.23 6.63 -16.35
C THR A 350 -15.51 5.98 -15.15
N ALA A 351 -16.20 5.12 -14.40
CA ALA A 351 -15.61 4.40 -13.26
C ALA A 351 -14.45 3.48 -13.69
N VAL A 352 -14.55 2.83 -14.85
CA VAL A 352 -13.46 2.00 -15.41
C VAL A 352 -12.26 2.86 -15.78
N SER A 353 -12.47 4.06 -16.34
CA SER A 353 -11.38 4.99 -16.61
C SER A 353 -10.69 5.49 -15.33
N GLU A 354 -11.42 5.69 -14.24
CA GLU A 354 -10.84 6.03 -12.94
C GLU A 354 -10.02 4.86 -12.37
N LEU A 355 -10.53 3.63 -12.48
CA LEU A 355 -9.80 2.43 -12.07
C LEU A 355 -8.51 2.22 -12.87
N ASP A 356 -8.52 2.53 -14.17
CA ASP A 356 -7.31 2.47 -15.00
C ASP A 356 -6.26 3.49 -14.52
N ALA A 357 -6.67 4.74 -14.28
CA ALA A 357 -5.79 5.78 -13.76
C ALA A 357 -5.18 5.38 -12.39
N MET A 358 -5.98 4.83 -11.48
CA MET A 358 -5.50 4.31 -10.20
C MET A 358 -4.53 3.13 -10.37
N THR A 359 -4.78 2.27 -11.36
CA THR A 359 -3.91 1.12 -11.66
C THR A 359 -2.55 1.59 -12.18
N GLN A 360 -2.51 2.60 -13.03
CA GLN A 360 -1.28 3.24 -13.48
C GLN A 360 -0.53 3.92 -12.32
N GLN A 361 -1.26 4.59 -11.43
CA GLN A 361 -0.65 5.18 -10.22
C GLN A 361 -0.06 4.11 -9.30
N ASN A 362 -0.73 2.96 -9.14
CA ASN A 362 -0.20 1.84 -8.38
C ASN A 362 1.07 1.28 -9.02
N ALA A 363 1.14 1.19 -10.35
CA ALA A 363 2.35 0.76 -11.04
C ALA A 363 3.52 1.71 -10.76
N ALA A 364 3.31 3.02 -10.87
CA ALA A 364 4.32 4.02 -10.53
C ALA A 364 4.74 3.96 -9.06
N MET A 365 3.79 3.76 -8.14
CA MET A 365 4.07 3.60 -6.71
C MET A 365 4.90 2.36 -6.42
N VAL A 366 4.63 1.24 -7.12
CA VAL A 366 5.43 0.01 -7.02
C VAL A 366 6.86 0.25 -7.46
N GLU A 367 7.09 0.95 -8.57
CA GLU A 367 8.44 1.30 -9.03
C GLU A 367 9.18 2.18 -8.01
N GLU A 368 8.53 3.22 -7.50
CA GLU A 368 9.12 4.13 -6.50
C GLU A 368 9.45 3.39 -5.19
N THR A 369 8.52 2.55 -4.72
CA THR A 369 8.70 1.73 -3.52
C THR A 369 9.85 0.74 -3.70
N THR A 370 9.95 0.09 -4.85
CA THR A 370 11.05 -0.82 -5.18
C THR A 370 12.40 -0.09 -5.18
N ALA A 371 12.47 1.13 -5.72
CA ALA A 371 13.68 1.94 -5.68
C ALA A 371 14.05 2.39 -4.25
N ALA A 372 13.06 2.70 -3.40
CA ALA A 372 13.28 3.02 -1.99
C ALA A 372 13.82 1.81 -1.21
N ILE A 373 13.24 0.62 -1.43
CA ILE A 373 13.68 -0.63 -0.82
C ILE A 373 15.14 -0.95 -1.20
N HIS A 374 15.51 -0.80 -2.48
CA HIS A 374 16.90 -0.99 -2.92
C HIS A 374 17.89 -0.04 -2.24
N ARG A 375 17.49 1.23 -2.03
CA ARG A 375 18.32 2.19 -1.29
C ARG A 375 18.50 1.77 0.17
N LEU A 376 17.44 1.38 0.86
CA LEU A 376 17.52 0.89 2.26
C LEU A 376 18.41 -0.34 2.38
N ALA A 377 18.28 -1.30 1.46
CA ALA A 377 19.13 -2.49 1.44
C ALA A 377 20.61 -2.13 1.23
N THR A 378 20.89 -1.15 0.36
CA THR A 378 22.26 -0.66 0.12
C THR A 378 22.83 0.07 1.34
N GLU A 379 22.04 0.92 1.99
CA GLU A 379 22.43 1.61 3.22
C GLU A 379 22.74 0.63 4.37
N ALA A 380 21.96 -0.45 4.50
CA ALA A 380 22.25 -1.51 5.47
C ALA A 380 23.56 -2.25 5.15
N VAL A 381 23.84 -2.53 3.88
CA VAL A 381 25.12 -3.14 3.47
C VAL A 381 26.30 -2.22 3.76
N GLU A 382 26.17 -0.91 3.52
CA GLU A 382 27.24 0.05 3.85
C GLU A 382 27.44 0.20 5.37
N MET A 383 26.36 0.17 6.18
CA MET A 383 26.47 0.14 7.64
C MET A 383 27.23 -1.09 8.13
N ASP A 384 26.90 -2.28 7.60
CA ASP A 384 27.62 -3.52 7.93
C ASP A 384 29.10 -3.43 7.53
N ARG A 385 29.40 -2.85 6.36
CA ARG A 385 30.78 -2.65 5.89
C ARG A 385 31.55 -1.70 6.80
N GLN A 386 30.92 -0.64 7.30
CA GLN A 386 31.55 0.28 8.25
C GLN A 386 31.77 -0.37 9.61
N LEU A 387 30.81 -1.16 10.10
CA LEU A 387 30.93 -1.90 11.35
C LEU A 387 32.01 -2.99 11.29
N ALA A 388 32.23 -3.60 10.12
CA ALA A 388 33.28 -4.60 9.92
C ALA A 388 34.71 -4.06 10.14
N ASN A 389 34.90 -2.74 10.18
CA ASN A 389 36.18 -2.13 10.55
C ASN A 389 36.45 -2.18 12.06
N PHE A 390 35.44 -2.51 12.88
CA PHE A 390 35.56 -2.61 14.32
C PHE A 390 35.58 -4.07 14.78
N THR A 391 36.55 -4.42 15.61
CA THR A 391 36.57 -5.70 16.32
C THR A 391 35.74 -5.54 17.58
N LEU A 392 34.60 -6.22 17.64
CA LEU A 392 33.70 -6.18 18.80
C LEU A 392 33.98 -7.38 19.71
N THR A 393 33.71 -7.23 21.00
CA THR A 393 33.85 -8.33 21.95
C THR A 393 32.90 -9.46 21.56
N GLU A 394 33.42 -10.61 21.13
CA GLU A 394 32.60 -11.81 20.88
C GLU A 394 32.03 -12.32 22.21
N GLY A 395 30.86 -11.81 22.59
CA GLY A 395 30.22 -12.20 23.84
C GLY A 395 28.81 -11.66 23.98
N HIS A 396 27.83 -12.55 23.70
CA HIS A 396 26.38 -12.45 23.94
C HIS A 396 25.44 -12.27 22.73
N GLN A 397 25.67 -12.98 21.60
CA GLN A 397 24.62 -13.09 20.55
C GLN A 397 24.31 -14.53 20.06
N SER A 398 24.64 -15.57 20.82
CA SER A 398 24.29 -16.96 20.45
C SER A 398 23.24 -17.65 21.34
N ALA A 399 22.59 -16.95 22.29
CA ALA A 399 21.67 -17.60 23.23
C ALA A 399 20.16 -17.37 22.99
N GLU A 400 19.71 -16.37 22.22
CA GLU A 400 18.26 -16.06 22.14
C GLU A 400 17.58 -16.22 20.77
N VAL A 401 18.31 -16.47 19.68
CA VAL A 401 17.68 -16.67 18.37
C VAL A 401 17.11 -18.10 18.19
N HIS A 402 17.41 -19.03 19.10
CA HIS A 402 16.92 -20.42 18.99
C HIS A 402 15.57 -20.72 19.69
N VAL A 403 14.98 -19.77 20.43
CA VAL A 403 13.72 -20.01 21.15
C VAL A 403 12.47 -19.56 20.36
N LEU A 404 12.60 -18.66 19.38
CA LEU A 404 11.46 -18.21 18.58
C LEU A 404 11.17 -19.06 17.33
N ARG A 405 12.04 -20.01 16.96
CA ARG A 405 11.81 -20.93 15.82
C ARG A 405 11.08 -22.23 16.20
N ARG A 406 10.65 -22.40 17.46
CA ARG A 406 9.97 -23.61 17.97
C ARG A 406 8.50 -23.43 18.34
N ARG A 407 7.89 -22.28 17.99
CA ARG A 407 6.48 -21.96 18.30
C ARG A 407 5.67 -21.38 17.13
N ALA A 408 6.04 -21.66 15.88
CA ALA A 408 5.20 -21.41 14.71
C ALA A 408 4.74 -22.75 14.12
#